data_AF-A0A6I1E5L3-F1
#
_entry.id   AF-A0A6I1E5L3-F1
#
_cell.length_a   1.000
_cell.length_b   1.000
_cell.length_c   1.000
_cell.angle_alpha   90.00
_cell.angle_beta   90.00
_cell.angle_gamma   90.00
#
_symmetry.space_group_name_H-M   'P 1'
#
loop_
_entity.id
_entity.type
_entity.pdbx_description
1 polymer ?
#
loop_
_entity_poly.entity_id
_entity_poly.type
_entity_poly.pdbx_seq_one_letter_code
_entity_poly.pdbx_strand_id
1 'polypeptide(L)'
;MCAPLQERNGVDLISIMSCPKMSFDEKRRAMVEALLCSKFEREYQAGNEFFMDETEQDTAEIITLDEMLKAEIDIEPNLSFSTANADVLRTYTGSTLKTYVYNLTKRFENMEKAATPGQLALEIVGGALLSVGVPMAVGTYKAMGPGIKFLAALKKGITGIGMKTAVAAIVVVLVVLLLYLFLENPKKILGFIINKTDHDFKVKNWNNDNKGDLFMQHGHMVDFMEDNKFGDLSAPKVQIQAMVDFGDSDPESFVFAGVFFADRNFGLRGAEGVMRFTSLDNSLRFAQMFAVPYFQDNGTNICVLKDSSDDMSKLFRTMYDNKAVRKDYTDQGFKLTSTVNDARGGVVACIASISK
;
A
#
# COMPACT_ATOMS: atom_id res chain seq x y z
N MET A 1 -4.76 1.53 -20.53
CA MET A 1 -3.86 1.85 -19.39
C MET A 1 -2.45 1.31 -19.64
N CYS A 2 -2.26 0.05 -20.06
CA CYS A 2 -0.91 -0.43 -20.41
C CYS A 2 -0.38 0.01 -21.77
N ALA A 3 -1.22 0.28 -22.78
CA ALA A 3 -0.74 0.76 -24.08
C ALA A 3 0.12 2.05 -24.00
N PRO A 4 -0.25 3.09 -23.21
CA PRO A 4 0.62 4.24 -22.96
C PRO A 4 1.96 3.89 -22.28
N LEU A 5 2.00 2.87 -21.42
CA LEU A 5 3.23 2.42 -20.76
C LEU A 5 4.11 1.59 -21.71
N GLN A 6 3.50 0.75 -22.56
CA GLN A 6 4.21 -0.07 -23.54
C GLN A 6 4.84 0.77 -24.66
N GLU A 7 4.05 1.63 -25.31
CA GLU A 7 4.54 2.51 -26.37
C GLU A 7 5.67 3.39 -25.89
N ARG A 8 5.61 3.79 -24.62
CA ARG A 8 6.62 4.66 -24.02
C ARG A 8 7.81 3.85 -23.62
N ASN A 9 7.71 2.92 -22.69
CA ASN A 9 8.85 2.21 -22.11
C ASN A 9 9.46 1.18 -23.07
N GLY A 10 8.84 0.92 -24.23
CA GLY A 10 9.30 -0.12 -25.14
C GLY A 10 9.20 -1.52 -24.53
N VAL A 11 8.48 -1.63 -23.40
CA VAL A 11 8.30 -2.85 -22.64
C VAL A 11 6.92 -3.39 -22.95
N ASP A 12 6.84 -4.63 -23.42
CA ASP A 12 5.57 -5.29 -23.70
C ASP A 12 4.91 -5.82 -22.41
N LEU A 13 4.39 -4.90 -21.60
CA LEU A 13 3.69 -5.22 -20.36
C LEU A 13 2.44 -6.08 -20.58
N ILE A 14 1.70 -5.89 -21.68
CA ILE A 14 0.51 -6.72 -21.99
C ILE A 14 0.91 -8.16 -22.21
N SER A 15 2.00 -8.44 -22.94
CA SER A 15 2.49 -9.81 -23.11
C SER A 15 2.91 -10.45 -21.79
N ILE A 16 3.57 -9.68 -20.89
CA ILE A 16 3.92 -10.19 -19.55
C ILE A 16 2.64 -10.48 -18.74
N MET A 17 1.75 -9.51 -18.60
CA MET A 17 0.51 -9.66 -17.80
C MET A 17 -0.41 -10.77 -18.33
N SER A 18 -0.50 -10.91 -19.65
CA SER A 18 -1.38 -11.86 -20.31
C SER A 18 -0.76 -13.24 -20.46
N CYS A 19 0.50 -13.43 -20.05
CA CYS A 19 1.19 -14.72 -20.17
C CYS A 19 0.51 -15.77 -19.26
N PRO A 20 -0.11 -16.82 -19.81
CA PRO A 20 -0.79 -17.84 -19.00
C PRO A 20 0.18 -18.79 -18.30
N LYS A 21 1.46 -18.78 -18.68
CA LYS A 21 2.51 -19.63 -18.12
C LYS A 21 3.21 -19.03 -16.90
N MET A 22 2.96 -17.76 -16.61
CA MET A 22 3.54 -17.05 -15.47
C MET A 22 2.54 -16.98 -14.32
N SER A 23 2.99 -17.23 -13.10
CA SER A 23 2.27 -16.93 -11.86
C SER A 23 2.06 -15.40 -11.72
N PHE A 24 1.27 -14.98 -10.73
CA PHE A 24 1.13 -13.55 -10.43
C PHE A 24 2.50 -12.92 -10.12
N ASP A 25 3.27 -13.56 -9.24
CA ASP A 25 4.55 -13.05 -8.75
C ASP A 25 5.58 -12.99 -9.88
N GLU A 26 5.59 -13.99 -10.77
CA GLU A 26 6.45 -14.00 -11.95
C GLU A 26 6.11 -12.83 -12.90
N LYS A 27 4.83 -12.54 -13.10
CA LYS A 27 4.39 -11.37 -13.91
C LYS A 27 4.80 -10.07 -13.24
N ARG A 28 4.60 -9.95 -11.93
CA ARG A 28 4.95 -8.75 -11.17
C ARG A 28 6.44 -8.47 -11.24
N ARG A 29 7.28 -9.45 -10.91
CA ARG A 29 8.74 -9.32 -10.97
C ARG A 29 9.21 -8.93 -12.36
N ALA A 30 8.72 -9.64 -13.39
CA ALA A 30 9.05 -9.32 -14.77
C ALA A 30 8.60 -7.91 -15.19
N MET A 31 7.43 -7.45 -14.72
CA MET A 31 6.96 -6.08 -14.98
C MET A 31 7.77 -5.02 -14.23
N VAL A 32 8.06 -5.23 -12.94
CA VAL A 32 8.88 -4.31 -12.12
C VAL A 32 10.27 -4.20 -12.74
N GLU A 33 10.93 -5.33 -12.99
CA GLU A 33 12.26 -5.39 -13.59
C GLU A 33 12.24 -4.70 -14.96
N ALA A 34 11.30 -5.05 -15.84
CA ALA A 34 11.28 -4.46 -17.18
C ALA A 34 11.01 -2.94 -17.15
N LEU A 35 10.13 -2.47 -16.25
CA LEU A 35 9.88 -1.04 -16.08
C LEU A 35 11.10 -0.30 -15.51
N LEU A 36 11.74 -0.83 -14.46
CA LEU A 36 12.90 -0.21 -13.85
C LEU A 36 14.11 -0.21 -14.78
N CYS A 37 14.42 -1.35 -15.40
CA CYS A 37 15.52 -1.46 -16.35
C CYS A 37 15.32 -0.48 -17.52
N SER A 38 14.13 -0.46 -18.13
CA SER A 38 13.84 0.47 -19.22
C SER A 38 13.96 1.93 -18.77
N LYS A 39 13.42 2.28 -17.59
CA LYS A 39 13.49 3.62 -17.06
C LYS A 39 14.92 4.06 -16.79
N PHE A 40 15.69 3.25 -16.05
CA PHE A 40 17.06 3.58 -15.67
C PHE A 40 17.99 3.63 -16.88
N GLU A 41 17.86 2.69 -17.82
CA GLU A 41 18.64 2.71 -19.06
C GLU A 41 18.39 3.97 -19.89
N ARG A 42 17.14 4.44 -19.98
CA ARG A 42 16.81 5.67 -20.70
C ARG A 42 17.33 6.93 -20.04
N GLU A 43 17.18 7.03 -18.72
CA GLU A 43 17.68 8.19 -17.98
C GLU A 43 19.21 8.23 -18.01
N TYR A 44 19.86 7.06 -17.99
CA TYR A 44 21.30 6.93 -18.22
C TYR A 44 21.68 7.37 -19.64
N GLN A 45 21.00 6.90 -20.68
CA GLN A 45 21.25 7.33 -22.06
C GLN A 45 20.97 8.82 -22.29
N ALA A 46 20.02 9.40 -21.55
CA ALA A 46 19.68 10.81 -21.59
C ALA A 46 20.67 11.72 -20.82
N GLY A 47 21.66 11.13 -20.12
CA GLY A 47 22.63 11.88 -19.34
C GLY A 47 22.04 12.53 -18.09
N ASN A 48 20.98 11.97 -17.52
CA ASN A 48 20.32 12.55 -16.36
C ASN A 48 21.11 12.23 -15.08
N GLU A 49 21.83 13.23 -14.58
CA GLU A 49 22.72 13.12 -13.41
C GLU A 49 22.03 12.52 -12.17
N PHE A 50 20.72 12.72 -11.99
CA PHE A 50 19.95 12.14 -10.88
C PHE A 50 19.87 10.60 -10.88
N PHE A 51 20.16 9.97 -12.02
CA PHE A 51 20.15 8.51 -12.21
C PHE A 51 21.55 7.95 -12.51
N MET A 52 22.60 8.79 -12.49
CA MET A 52 23.97 8.40 -12.85
C MET A 52 24.91 8.13 -11.67
N ASP A 53 24.49 8.42 -10.43
CA ASP A 53 25.35 8.15 -9.27
C ASP A 53 25.45 6.64 -9.02
N GLU A 54 26.69 6.12 -9.05
CA GLU A 54 27.11 4.85 -8.49
C GLU A 54 27.78 5.14 -7.14
N THR A 55 27.04 5.06 -6.03
CA THR A 55 27.64 5.17 -4.68
C THR A 55 27.38 3.89 -3.90
N GLU A 56 28.17 3.58 -2.87
CA GLU A 56 28.07 2.36 -2.04
C GLU A 56 26.66 2.09 -1.46
N GLN A 57 25.75 3.08 -1.50
CA GLN A 57 24.30 2.93 -1.23
C GLN A 57 23.58 2.05 -2.25
N ASP A 58 24.03 1.96 -3.50
CA ASP A 58 23.48 1.07 -4.55
C ASP A 58 23.51 -0.40 -4.09
N THR A 59 24.50 -0.81 -3.29
CA THR A 59 24.57 -2.19 -2.78
C THR A 59 23.44 -2.52 -1.80
N ALA A 60 23.04 -1.58 -0.95
CA ALA A 60 21.90 -1.75 -0.03
C ALA A 60 20.55 -1.60 -0.76
N GLU A 61 20.49 -0.76 -1.80
CA GLU A 61 19.33 -0.56 -2.68
C GLU A 61 19.07 -1.78 -3.59
N ILE A 62 20.12 -2.40 -4.11
CA ILE A 62 20.03 -3.66 -4.87
C ILE A 62 19.63 -4.81 -3.96
N ILE A 63 20.14 -4.88 -2.72
CA ILE A 63 19.74 -5.90 -1.74
C ILE A 63 18.26 -5.75 -1.38
N THR A 64 17.76 -4.53 -1.16
CA THR A 64 16.34 -4.30 -0.82
C THR A 64 15.40 -4.58 -2.00
N LEU A 65 15.76 -4.19 -3.23
CA LEU A 65 14.97 -4.53 -4.42
C LEU A 65 14.98 -6.05 -4.68
N ASP A 66 16.14 -6.70 -4.56
CA ASP A 66 16.27 -8.14 -4.76
C ASP A 66 15.58 -8.95 -3.64
N GLU A 67 15.56 -8.46 -2.40
CA GLU A 67 14.77 -9.01 -1.30
C GLU A 67 13.25 -8.81 -1.49
N MET A 68 12.82 -7.62 -1.93
CA MET A 68 11.43 -7.33 -2.31
C MET A 68 10.95 -8.15 -3.52
N LEU A 69 11.87 -8.53 -4.40
CA LEU A 69 11.63 -9.38 -5.56
C LEU A 69 11.81 -10.87 -5.25
N LYS A 70 12.30 -11.29 -4.06
CA LYS A 70 12.48 -12.71 -3.69
C LYS A 70 11.39 -13.24 -2.76
N ALA A 71 10.62 -12.37 -2.11
CA ALA A 71 9.58 -12.77 -1.17
C ALA A 71 8.43 -13.55 -1.86
N GLU A 72 7.83 -14.51 -1.12
CA GLU A 72 6.67 -15.32 -1.55
C GLU A 72 5.34 -14.56 -1.39
N ILE A 73 5.31 -13.58 -0.48
CA ILE A 73 4.28 -12.55 -0.40
C ILE A 73 5.01 -11.21 -0.46
N ASP A 74 4.54 -10.35 -1.31
CA ASP A 74 5.24 -9.14 -1.68
C ASP A 74 5.01 -8.02 -0.67
N ILE A 75 6.07 -7.26 -0.38
CA ILE A 75 6.04 -6.22 0.65
C ILE A 75 5.73 -4.86 0.01
N GLU A 76 4.64 -4.24 0.46
CA GLU A 76 4.22 -2.92 0.00
C GLU A 76 4.57 -1.81 1.00
N PRO A 77 5.21 -0.72 0.54
CA PRO A 77 5.55 0.39 1.41
C PRO A 77 4.30 1.14 1.90
N ASN A 78 4.41 1.76 3.07
CA ASN A 78 3.33 2.61 3.57
C ASN A 78 3.22 3.89 2.71
N LEU A 79 1.98 4.28 2.40
CA LEU A 79 1.65 5.58 1.80
C LEU A 79 1.38 6.59 2.91
N SER A 80 1.70 7.86 2.71
CA SER A 80 1.40 8.92 3.69
C SER A 80 0.42 9.95 3.13
N PHE A 81 -0.51 10.40 3.99
CA PHE A 81 -1.56 11.36 3.66
C PHE A 81 -1.63 12.44 4.74
N SER A 82 -1.98 13.67 4.37
CA SER A 82 -2.36 14.65 5.38
C SER A 82 -3.57 14.15 6.16
N THR A 83 -3.69 14.56 7.42
CA THR A 83 -4.84 14.23 8.26
C THR A 83 -6.17 14.62 7.60
N ALA A 84 -6.22 15.79 6.95
CA ALA A 84 -7.39 16.26 6.20
C ALA A 84 -7.73 15.35 5.00
N ASN A 85 -6.73 14.93 4.21
CA ASN A 85 -6.97 14.02 3.08
C ASN A 85 -7.42 12.64 3.58
N ALA A 86 -6.83 12.14 4.66
CA ALA A 86 -7.25 10.89 5.28
C ALA A 86 -8.71 10.94 5.78
N ASP A 87 -9.13 12.06 6.36
CA ASP A 87 -10.51 12.29 6.78
C ASP A 87 -11.49 12.32 5.60
N VAL A 88 -11.06 12.75 4.42
CA VAL A 88 -11.84 12.65 3.17
C VAL A 88 -11.86 11.21 2.66
N LEU A 89 -10.72 10.53 2.60
CA LEU A 89 -10.60 9.16 2.09
C LEU A 89 -11.49 8.17 2.83
N ARG A 90 -11.60 8.26 4.16
CA ARG A 90 -12.49 7.37 4.96
C ARG A 90 -13.98 7.53 4.64
N THR A 91 -14.38 8.59 3.96
CA THR A 91 -15.77 8.82 3.52
C THR A 91 -16.06 8.22 2.15
N TYR A 92 -15.03 7.79 1.42
CA TYR A 92 -15.21 7.23 0.08
C TYR A 92 -15.97 5.92 0.15
N THR A 93 -17.02 5.84 -0.66
CA THR A 93 -17.92 4.70 -0.80
C THR A 93 -18.24 4.53 -2.28
N GLY A 94 -18.79 3.36 -2.67
CA GLY A 94 -19.37 3.21 -4.00
C GLY A 94 -18.39 3.45 -5.16
N SER A 95 -18.89 4.16 -6.17
CA SER A 95 -18.11 4.58 -7.34
C SER A 95 -16.95 5.51 -6.99
N THR A 96 -17.06 6.36 -5.96
CA THR A 96 -16.01 7.30 -5.57
C THR A 96 -14.75 6.56 -5.13
N LEU A 97 -14.92 5.51 -4.32
CA LEU A 97 -13.82 4.65 -3.91
C LEU A 97 -13.17 3.94 -5.11
N LYS A 98 -14.00 3.40 -6.01
CA LYS A 98 -13.52 2.77 -7.24
C LYS A 98 -12.72 3.77 -8.09
N THR A 99 -13.26 4.95 -8.35
CA THR A 99 -12.60 6.01 -9.13
C THR A 99 -11.31 6.49 -8.49
N TYR A 100 -11.24 6.59 -7.16
CA TYR A 100 -10.01 6.94 -6.47
C TYR A 100 -8.89 5.95 -6.77
N VAL A 101 -9.14 4.64 -6.66
CA VAL A 101 -8.15 3.61 -6.99
C VAL A 101 -7.69 3.70 -8.45
N TYR A 102 -8.61 3.89 -9.40
CA TYR A 102 -8.25 4.10 -10.81
C TYR A 102 -7.39 5.35 -11.03
N ASN A 103 -7.74 6.46 -10.39
CA ASN A 103 -7.00 7.71 -10.52
C ASN A 103 -5.61 7.62 -9.86
N LEU A 104 -5.50 6.85 -8.77
CA LEU A 104 -4.25 6.62 -8.08
C LEU A 104 -3.24 5.92 -9.00
N THR A 105 -3.66 4.92 -9.78
CA THR A 105 -2.81 4.29 -10.80
C THR A 105 -2.22 5.31 -11.78
N LYS A 106 -3.05 6.20 -12.33
CA LYS A 106 -2.58 7.25 -13.26
C LYS A 106 -1.58 8.20 -12.61
N ARG A 107 -1.73 8.48 -11.31
CA ARG A 107 -0.79 9.30 -10.56
C ARG A 107 0.54 8.60 -10.35
N PHE A 108 0.54 7.32 -9.98
CA PHE A 108 1.76 6.51 -9.92
C PHE A 108 2.45 6.40 -11.29
N GLU A 109 1.70 6.27 -12.38
CA GLU A 109 2.25 6.33 -13.74
C GLU A 109 2.90 7.67 -14.07
N ASN A 110 2.44 8.79 -13.50
CA ASN A 110 3.08 10.09 -13.72
C ASN A 110 4.32 10.26 -12.82
N MET A 111 4.25 9.75 -11.59
CA MET A 111 5.37 9.74 -10.65
C MET A 111 6.54 8.91 -11.19
N GLU A 112 6.27 7.75 -11.80
CA GLU A 112 7.28 6.92 -12.49
C GLU A 112 7.98 7.69 -13.61
N LYS A 113 7.26 8.57 -14.31
CA LYS A 113 7.80 9.40 -15.40
C LYS A 113 8.63 10.59 -14.92
N ALA A 114 8.63 10.90 -13.63
CA ALA A 114 9.39 12.04 -13.14
C ALA A 114 10.89 11.86 -13.45
N ALA A 115 11.52 12.91 -13.99
CA ALA A 115 12.95 12.92 -14.29
C ALA A 115 13.75 13.69 -13.24
N THR A 116 13.07 14.44 -12.37
CA THR A 116 13.69 15.24 -11.31
C THR A 116 12.93 15.11 -10.00
N PRO A 117 13.61 15.32 -8.85
CA PRO A 117 12.95 15.35 -7.54
C PRO A 117 11.80 16.36 -7.45
N GLY A 118 11.90 17.49 -8.16
CA GLY A 118 10.85 18.51 -8.18
C GLY A 118 9.59 18.07 -8.93
N GLN A 119 9.76 17.43 -10.10
CA GLN A 119 8.63 16.86 -10.84
C GLN A 119 7.96 15.75 -10.03
N LEU A 120 8.76 14.90 -9.38
CA LEU A 120 8.21 13.84 -8.55
C LEU A 120 7.40 14.39 -7.38
N ALA A 121 7.95 15.38 -6.68
CA ALA A 121 7.26 16.06 -5.58
C ALA A 121 5.91 16.67 -6.02
N LEU A 122 5.85 17.24 -7.23
CA LEU A 122 4.62 17.79 -7.79
C LEU A 122 3.56 16.72 -8.07
N GLU A 123 3.95 15.57 -8.62
CA GLU A 123 3.00 14.47 -8.87
C GLU A 123 2.52 13.81 -7.58
N ILE A 124 3.39 13.67 -6.56
CA ILE A 124 3.02 13.20 -5.22
C ILE A 124 1.94 14.11 -4.62
N VAL A 125 2.19 15.43 -4.57
CA VAL A 125 1.22 16.42 -4.10
C VAL A 125 -0.06 16.39 -4.94
N GLY A 126 0.07 16.30 -6.26
CA GLY A 126 -1.06 16.23 -7.20
C GLY A 126 -1.89 14.94 -7.06
N GLY A 127 -1.32 13.89 -6.48
CA GLY A 127 -1.99 12.65 -6.08
C GLY A 127 -2.64 12.70 -4.70
N ALA A 128 -2.59 13.84 -4.01
CA ALA A 128 -3.03 14.01 -2.62
C ALA A 128 -2.23 13.15 -1.62
N LEU A 129 -1.04 12.67 -2.02
CA LEU A 129 -0.07 11.99 -1.18
C LEU A 129 0.91 13.00 -0.59
N LEU A 130 1.46 12.70 0.58
CA LEU A 130 2.61 13.44 1.10
C LEU A 130 3.93 12.76 0.71
N SER A 131 3.95 11.44 0.63
CA SER A 131 5.07 10.64 0.16
C SER A 131 4.64 9.23 -0.27
N VAL A 132 5.54 8.54 -0.96
CA VAL A 132 5.46 7.10 -1.22
C VAL A 132 6.62 6.45 -0.50
N GLY A 133 6.32 5.60 0.49
CA GLY A 133 7.31 5.02 1.39
C GLY A 133 7.73 5.95 2.54
N VAL A 134 8.16 5.31 3.62
CA VAL A 134 8.52 5.99 4.86
C VAL A 134 9.84 6.75 4.79
N PRO A 135 10.93 6.27 4.14
CA PRO A 135 12.16 7.05 4.02
C PRO A 135 11.92 8.42 3.38
N MET A 136 11.05 8.46 2.35
CA MET A 136 10.63 9.71 1.73
C MET A 136 9.80 10.58 2.68
N ALA A 137 8.87 9.98 3.45
CA ALA A 137 8.07 10.70 4.45
C ALA A 137 8.97 11.36 5.51
N VAL A 138 9.92 10.59 6.06
CA VAL A 138 10.86 11.03 7.09
C VAL A 138 11.88 12.03 6.55
N GLY A 139 12.38 11.82 5.34
CA GLY A 139 13.27 12.78 4.67
C GLY A 139 12.58 14.11 4.43
N THR A 140 11.32 14.07 3.98
CA THR A 140 10.45 15.25 3.82
C THR A 140 10.24 15.93 5.17
N TYR A 141 9.90 15.15 6.20
CA TYR A 141 9.74 15.63 7.58
C TYR A 141 10.99 16.33 8.09
N LYS A 142 12.17 15.70 8.01
CA LYS A 142 13.45 16.29 8.47
C LYS A 142 13.79 17.57 7.69
N ALA A 143 13.29 17.71 6.47
CA ALA A 143 13.47 18.89 5.65
C ALA A 143 12.44 20.00 5.94
N MET A 144 11.33 19.69 6.61
CA MET A 144 10.34 20.67 7.07
C MET A 144 10.91 21.40 8.30
N GLY A 145 11.49 22.56 8.06
CA GLY A 145 11.88 23.52 9.10
C GLY A 145 11.03 24.80 9.02
N PRO A 146 11.10 25.69 10.02
CA PRO A 146 10.32 26.92 10.04
C PRO A 146 10.49 27.73 8.74
N GLY A 147 9.39 27.94 8.01
CA GLY A 147 9.36 28.72 6.77
C GLY A 147 9.68 27.97 5.48
N ILE A 148 9.99 26.67 5.52
CA ILE A 148 10.18 25.84 4.32
C ILE A 148 8.83 25.31 3.84
N LYS A 149 8.44 25.65 2.61
CA LYS A 149 7.21 25.13 1.99
C LYS A 149 7.27 23.60 1.84
N PHE A 150 6.15 22.92 2.08
CA PHE A 150 6.02 21.46 1.94
C PHE A 150 6.64 20.90 0.66
N LEU A 151 6.34 21.50 -0.51
CA LEU A 151 6.89 21.04 -1.79
C LEU A 151 8.44 21.08 -1.83
N ALA A 152 9.05 22.08 -1.20
CA ALA A 152 10.51 22.20 -1.11
C ALA A 152 11.10 21.17 -0.14
N ALA A 153 10.41 20.91 0.97
CA ALA A 153 10.79 19.87 1.91
C ALA A 153 10.67 18.47 1.28
N LEU A 154 9.59 18.20 0.54
CA LEU A 154 9.38 16.95 -0.18
C LEU A 154 10.45 16.73 -1.25
N LYS A 155 10.77 17.77 -2.02
CA LYS A 155 11.89 17.73 -2.96
C LYS A 155 13.19 17.34 -2.25
N LYS A 156 13.49 17.95 -1.10
CA LYS A 156 14.70 17.66 -0.32
C LYS A 156 14.68 16.24 0.25
N GLY A 157 13.52 15.74 0.67
CA GLY A 157 13.31 14.35 1.09
C GLY A 157 13.62 13.36 -0.03
N ILE A 158 13.08 13.60 -1.23
CA ILE A 158 13.35 12.79 -2.44
C ILE A 158 14.83 12.85 -2.81
N THR A 159 15.44 14.04 -2.79
CA THR A 159 16.88 14.18 -3.06
C THR A 159 17.73 13.42 -2.04
N GLY A 160 17.33 13.42 -0.76
CA GLY A 160 18.06 12.73 0.30
C GLY A 160 18.01 11.21 0.23
N ILE A 161 16.96 10.63 -0.35
CA ILE A 161 16.84 9.17 -0.54
C ILE A 161 17.33 8.69 -1.91
N GLY A 162 17.62 9.59 -2.84
CA GLY A 162 17.98 9.24 -4.21
C GLY A 162 16.77 9.05 -5.14
N MET A 163 16.90 9.52 -6.39
CA MET A 163 15.81 9.47 -7.37
C MET A 163 15.51 8.03 -7.82
N LYS A 164 16.54 7.18 -7.96
CA LYS A 164 16.39 5.76 -8.30
C LYS A 164 15.50 5.04 -7.29
N THR A 165 15.79 5.18 -6.00
CA THR A 165 15.04 4.55 -4.89
C THR A 165 13.62 5.08 -4.76
N ALA A 166 13.45 6.39 -4.91
CA ALA A 166 12.12 6.99 -4.94
C ALA A 166 11.26 6.39 -6.08
N VAL A 167 11.80 6.35 -7.30
CA VAL A 167 11.12 5.79 -8.48
C VAL A 167 10.90 4.28 -8.33
N ALA A 168 11.83 3.54 -7.74
CA ALA A 168 11.68 2.11 -7.48
C ALA A 168 10.45 1.82 -6.60
N ALA A 169 10.32 2.52 -5.47
CA ALA A 169 9.15 2.39 -4.59
C ALA A 169 7.83 2.70 -5.32
N ILE A 170 7.84 3.70 -6.22
CA ILE A 170 6.67 4.09 -7.03
C ILE A 170 6.32 3.01 -8.05
N VAL A 171 7.31 2.42 -8.72
CA VAL A 171 7.10 1.37 -9.73
C VAL A 171 6.54 0.11 -9.08
N VAL A 172 7.01 -0.27 -7.90
CA VAL A 172 6.47 -1.43 -7.15
C VAL A 172 4.97 -1.25 -6.92
N VAL A 173 4.57 -0.14 -6.30
CA VAL A 173 3.15 0.17 -6.03
C VAL A 173 2.35 0.26 -7.35
N LEU A 174 2.94 0.85 -8.39
CA LEU A 174 2.30 0.96 -9.71
C LEU A 174 2.00 -0.42 -10.31
N VAL A 175 2.97 -1.35 -10.31
CA VAL A 175 2.80 -2.68 -10.90
C VAL A 175 1.71 -3.45 -10.17
N VAL A 176 1.66 -3.39 -8.84
CA VAL A 176 0.58 -4.01 -8.05
C VAL A 176 -0.78 -3.45 -8.43
N LEU A 177 -0.90 -2.13 -8.55
CA LEU A 177 -2.13 -1.49 -9.00
C LEU A 177 -2.51 -1.92 -10.44
N LEU A 178 -1.55 -2.03 -11.35
CA LEU A 178 -1.80 -2.46 -12.72
C LEU A 178 -2.27 -3.92 -12.78
N LEU A 179 -1.61 -4.83 -12.06
CA LEU A 179 -2.05 -6.23 -11.96
C LEU A 179 -3.44 -6.34 -11.32
N TYR A 180 -3.73 -5.51 -10.31
CA TYR A 180 -5.07 -5.38 -9.74
C TYR A 180 -6.11 -4.88 -10.77
N LEU A 181 -5.76 -3.99 -11.69
CA LEU A 181 -6.73 -3.51 -12.69
C LEU A 181 -6.87 -4.44 -13.91
N PHE A 182 -5.81 -5.15 -14.31
CA PHE A 182 -5.75 -5.90 -15.57
C PHE A 182 -6.02 -7.39 -15.47
N LEU A 183 -5.66 -8.05 -14.37
CA LEU A 183 -5.98 -9.47 -14.23
C LEU A 183 -7.49 -9.59 -14.04
N GLU A 184 -8.25 -9.96 -15.07
CA GLU A 184 -9.69 -10.19 -15.02
C GLU A 184 -10.01 -11.43 -14.16
N ASN A 185 -9.75 -11.34 -12.86
CA ASN A 185 -10.15 -12.30 -11.83
C ASN A 185 -11.29 -11.66 -11.04
N PRO A 186 -12.52 -12.16 -11.17
CA PRO A 186 -13.68 -11.47 -10.66
C PRO A 186 -13.88 -11.69 -9.16
N LYS A 187 -12.84 -11.98 -8.35
CA LYS A 187 -12.96 -12.10 -6.88
C LYS A 187 -11.67 -11.75 -6.15
N LYS A 188 -11.15 -10.56 -6.39
CA LYS A 188 -9.94 -10.04 -5.76
C LYS A 188 -10.20 -8.71 -5.05
N ILE A 189 -9.33 -8.38 -4.09
CA ILE A 189 -9.46 -7.16 -3.29
C ILE A 189 -8.14 -6.41 -3.16
N LEU A 190 -8.19 -5.10 -3.40
CA LEU A 190 -7.14 -4.16 -3.03
C LEU A 190 -7.64 -3.34 -1.84
N GLY A 191 -6.89 -3.32 -0.76
CA GLY A 191 -7.27 -2.60 0.45
C GLY A 191 -6.22 -1.61 0.93
N PHE A 192 -6.70 -0.51 1.51
CA PHE A 192 -5.91 0.48 2.24
C PHE A 192 -6.35 0.49 3.69
N ILE A 193 -5.41 0.53 4.62
CA ILE A 193 -5.69 0.65 6.06
C ILE A 193 -4.98 1.88 6.59
N ILE A 194 -5.74 2.91 6.92
CA ILE A 194 -5.27 4.21 7.39
C ILE A 194 -5.16 4.21 8.91
N ASN A 195 -3.98 4.52 9.44
CA ASN A 195 -3.76 4.65 10.87
C ASN A 195 -3.64 6.12 11.31
N LYS A 196 -4.70 6.64 11.92
CA LYS A 196 -4.75 7.97 12.56
C LYS A 196 -4.68 7.82 14.09
N THR A 197 -3.72 7.03 14.57
CA THR A 197 -3.43 6.84 16.00
C THR A 197 -1.94 7.03 16.26
N ASP A 198 -1.59 7.22 17.51
CA ASP A 198 -0.23 7.30 18.06
C ASP A 198 0.48 5.93 18.18
N HIS A 199 -0.14 4.84 17.69
CA HIS A 199 0.42 3.50 17.79
C HIS A 199 0.93 2.98 16.45
N ASP A 200 2.14 2.43 16.44
CA ASP A 200 2.60 1.57 15.35
C ASP A 200 1.94 0.19 15.47
N PHE A 201 1.44 -0.36 14.37
CA PHE A 201 0.78 -1.66 14.34
C PHE A 201 1.60 -2.71 13.61
N LYS A 202 1.62 -3.92 14.20
CA LYS A 202 2.12 -5.15 13.58
C LYS A 202 1.03 -6.19 13.47
N VAL A 203 1.19 -7.07 12.49
CA VAL A 203 0.42 -8.31 12.32
C VAL A 203 1.41 -9.44 12.57
N LYS A 204 1.35 -10.08 13.74
CA LYS A 204 2.37 -11.05 14.16
C LYS A 204 2.39 -12.25 13.23
N ASN A 205 3.58 -12.70 12.83
CA ASN A 205 3.79 -13.90 12.01
C ASN A 205 2.89 -13.94 10.75
N TRP A 206 2.62 -12.78 10.15
CA TRP A 206 1.67 -12.66 9.04
C TRP A 206 2.08 -13.49 7.81
N ASN A 207 3.38 -13.69 7.62
CA ASN A 207 3.98 -14.45 6.53
C ASN A 207 4.07 -15.97 6.80
N ASN A 208 3.47 -16.45 7.89
CA ASN A 208 3.48 -17.87 8.26
C ASN A 208 2.07 -18.42 8.12
N ASP A 209 1.86 -19.29 7.13
CA ASP A 209 0.56 -19.86 6.75
C ASP A 209 -0.30 -20.25 7.96
N ASN A 210 -1.31 -19.41 8.23
CA ASN A 210 -2.31 -19.59 9.28
C ASN A 210 -1.77 -19.75 10.71
N LYS A 211 -0.53 -19.31 10.98
CA LYS A 211 0.10 -19.33 12.33
C LYS A 211 0.33 -17.93 12.90
N GLY A 212 -0.31 -16.94 12.30
CA GLY A 212 -0.17 -15.54 12.68
C GLY A 212 -1.49 -14.79 12.74
N ASP A 213 -1.35 -13.48 12.80
CA ASP A 213 -2.44 -12.52 12.88
C ASP A 213 -3.04 -12.20 11.50
N LEU A 214 -2.57 -12.85 10.43
CA LEU A 214 -3.22 -12.86 9.12
C LEU A 214 -3.82 -14.25 8.88
N PHE A 215 -5.15 -14.30 8.72
CA PHE A 215 -5.87 -15.53 8.42
C PHE A 215 -6.67 -15.41 7.13
N MET A 216 -6.40 -16.31 6.20
CA MET A 216 -7.11 -16.41 4.93
C MET A 216 -8.06 -17.61 4.97
N GLN A 217 -9.36 -17.35 5.02
CA GLN A 217 -10.36 -18.41 4.92
C GLN A 217 -10.38 -18.99 3.50
N HIS A 218 -10.32 -18.11 2.49
CA HIS A 218 -10.31 -18.42 1.07
C HIS A 218 -9.42 -17.42 0.33
N GLY A 219 -8.76 -17.88 -0.74
CA GLY A 219 -7.76 -17.06 -1.44
C GLY A 219 -6.38 -17.13 -0.78
N HIS A 220 -5.52 -16.23 -1.21
CA HIS A 220 -4.19 -16.00 -0.66
C HIS A 220 -3.89 -14.50 -0.67
N MET A 221 -3.03 -14.07 0.25
CA MET A 221 -2.47 -12.72 0.23
C MET A 221 -1.36 -12.69 -0.81
N VAL A 222 -1.39 -11.69 -1.67
CA VAL A 222 -0.45 -11.53 -2.78
C VAL A 222 0.55 -10.43 -2.44
N ASP A 223 0.04 -9.28 -2.02
CA ASP A 223 0.85 -8.17 -1.54
C ASP A 223 0.38 -7.76 -0.14
N PHE A 224 1.32 -7.47 0.75
CA PHE A 224 1.03 -7.09 2.13
C PHE A 224 1.90 -5.93 2.60
N MET A 225 1.29 -5.03 3.37
CA MET A 225 1.97 -3.87 3.94
C MET A 225 3.07 -4.30 4.92
N GLU A 226 4.29 -3.85 4.69
CA GLU A 226 5.36 -3.94 5.68
C GLU A 226 6.39 -2.85 5.41
N ASP A 227 6.82 -2.17 6.46
CA ASP A 227 7.88 -1.18 6.40
C ASP A 227 8.74 -1.28 7.66
N ASN A 228 9.98 -0.84 7.57
CA ASN A 228 10.80 -0.68 8.77
C ASN A 228 10.33 0.59 9.49
N LYS A 229 10.20 0.53 10.82
CA LYS A 229 9.78 1.69 11.60
C LYS A 229 10.68 2.90 11.29
N PHE A 230 10.08 3.99 10.81
CA PHE A 230 10.77 5.19 10.34
C PHE A 230 11.84 5.00 9.24
N GLY A 231 11.78 3.89 8.49
CA GLY A 231 12.73 3.59 7.41
C GLY A 231 14.14 3.25 7.90
N ASP A 232 14.33 3.07 9.20
CA ASP A 232 15.60 2.61 9.77
C ASP A 232 15.69 1.09 9.57
N LEU A 233 16.63 0.64 8.74
CA LEU A 233 16.84 -0.79 8.42
C LEU A 233 17.13 -1.65 9.65
N SER A 234 17.55 -1.05 10.76
CA SER A 234 17.76 -1.73 12.04
C SER A 234 16.54 -1.73 12.97
N ALA A 235 15.50 -0.96 12.62
CA ALA A 235 14.28 -0.83 13.39
C ALA A 235 13.29 -1.98 13.10
N PRO A 236 12.39 -2.30 14.05
CA PRO A 236 11.44 -3.39 13.86
C PRO A 236 10.50 -3.11 12.68
N LYS A 237 10.17 -4.18 11.95
CA LYS A 237 9.16 -4.18 10.90
C LYS A 237 7.77 -3.97 11.48
N VAL A 238 6.99 -3.13 10.81
CA VAL A 238 5.62 -2.76 11.15
C VAL A 238 4.75 -2.78 9.90
N GLN A 239 3.48 -3.13 10.06
CA GLN A 239 2.52 -3.15 8.95
C GLN A 239 2.01 -1.73 8.66
N ILE A 240 1.74 -0.96 9.72
CA ILE A 240 1.25 0.42 9.59
C ILE A 240 1.86 1.29 10.69
N GLN A 241 2.54 2.36 10.31
CA GLN A 241 3.16 3.29 11.26
C GLN A 241 2.15 4.18 11.99
N ALA A 242 2.54 4.63 13.18
CA ALA A 242 1.83 5.66 13.92
C ALA A 242 1.77 6.97 13.13
N MET A 243 0.71 7.76 13.36
CA MET A 243 0.64 9.11 12.82
C MET A 243 1.79 9.99 13.34
N VAL A 244 2.20 10.94 12.52
CA VAL A 244 3.08 12.02 12.96
C VAL A 244 2.22 13.23 13.24
N ASP A 245 2.14 13.59 14.52
CA ASP A 245 1.36 14.71 15.00
C ASP A 245 2.26 15.86 15.45
N PHE A 246 2.00 17.06 14.92
CA PHE A 246 2.68 18.30 15.28
C PHE A 246 1.90 19.16 16.29
N GLY A 247 0.70 18.71 16.68
CA GLY A 247 -0.16 19.39 17.64
C GLY A 247 -1.60 19.51 17.15
N ASP A 248 -2.49 19.90 18.05
CA ASP A 248 -3.93 19.95 17.79
C ASP A 248 -4.24 20.79 16.53
N SER A 249 -4.71 20.11 15.48
CA SER A 249 -5.12 20.70 14.21
C SER A 249 -4.00 21.28 13.34
N ASP A 250 -2.75 20.86 13.54
CA ASP A 250 -1.68 21.24 12.62
C ASP A 250 -1.96 20.66 11.22
N PRO A 251 -2.10 21.50 10.17
CA PRO A 251 -2.33 21.02 8.81
C PRO A 251 -1.16 20.19 8.26
N GLU A 252 0.00 20.22 8.92
CA GLU A 252 1.19 19.46 8.58
C GLU A 252 1.19 18.05 9.21
N SER A 253 0.29 17.76 10.16
CA SER A 253 0.14 16.40 10.70
C SER A 253 -0.30 15.41 9.62
N PHE A 254 0.26 14.21 9.68
CA PHE A 254 0.03 13.19 8.66
C PHE A 254 -0.10 11.79 9.23
N VAL A 255 -0.74 10.93 8.43
CA VAL A 255 -1.04 9.55 8.77
C VAL A 255 -0.46 8.62 7.72
N PHE A 256 -0.21 7.38 8.13
CA PHE A 256 0.23 6.33 7.22
C PHE A 256 -0.93 5.40 6.85
N ALA A 257 -0.88 4.88 5.64
CA ALA A 257 -1.76 3.83 5.17
C ALA A 257 -0.95 2.65 4.63
N GLY A 258 -1.25 1.46 5.11
CA GLY A 258 -0.74 0.23 4.52
C GLY A 258 -1.62 -0.24 3.36
N VAL A 259 -0.99 -0.83 2.35
CA VAL A 259 -1.65 -1.40 1.16
C VAL A 259 -1.62 -2.93 1.27
N PHE A 260 -2.72 -3.59 0.92
CA PHE A 260 -2.74 -5.05 0.78
C PHE A 260 -3.52 -5.45 -0.46
N PHE A 261 -3.13 -6.58 -1.06
CA PHE A 261 -3.80 -7.18 -2.18
C PHE A 261 -3.98 -8.68 -1.94
N ALA A 262 -5.23 -9.16 -2.07
CA ALA A 262 -5.54 -10.57 -1.96
C ALA A 262 -6.31 -11.05 -3.19
N ASP A 263 -5.97 -12.24 -3.66
CA ASP A 263 -6.61 -12.89 -4.81
C ASP A 263 -7.24 -14.22 -4.41
N ARG A 264 -8.16 -14.69 -5.24
CA ARG A 264 -8.82 -15.98 -5.08
C ARG A 264 -7.87 -17.13 -5.36
N ASN A 265 -8.17 -18.28 -4.76
CA ASN A 265 -7.57 -19.55 -5.18
C ASN A 265 -8.31 -20.08 -6.42
N PHE A 266 -7.68 -21.01 -7.15
CA PHE A 266 -8.34 -21.70 -8.25
C PHE A 266 -9.63 -22.40 -7.76
N GLY A 267 -10.72 -22.23 -8.50
CA GLY A 267 -12.05 -22.78 -8.18
C GLY A 267 -13.13 -21.73 -7.88
N LEU A 268 -14.23 -22.19 -7.28
CA LEU A 268 -15.44 -21.42 -6.97
C LEU A 268 -15.37 -20.74 -5.59
N ARG A 269 -14.21 -20.19 -5.25
CA ARG A 269 -13.97 -19.48 -3.99
C ARG A 269 -13.43 -18.08 -4.27
N GLY A 270 -13.68 -17.17 -3.34
CA GLY A 270 -13.24 -15.78 -3.43
C GLY A 270 -11.95 -15.51 -2.68
N ALA A 271 -11.68 -14.23 -2.43
CA ALA A 271 -10.66 -13.76 -1.50
C ALA A 271 -11.33 -13.29 -0.20
N GLU A 272 -11.10 -14.01 0.90
CA GLU A 272 -11.79 -13.79 2.18
C GLU A 272 -10.81 -14.03 3.34
N GLY A 273 -10.63 -13.02 4.19
CA GLY A 273 -9.66 -13.08 5.27
C GLY A 273 -9.89 -12.04 6.36
N VAL A 274 -9.16 -12.21 7.47
CA VAL A 274 -9.11 -11.27 8.59
C VAL A 274 -7.67 -11.04 9.04
N MET A 275 -7.39 -9.81 9.42
CA MET A 275 -6.10 -9.36 9.91
C MET A 275 -6.27 -8.78 11.31
N ARG A 276 -5.41 -9.19 12.25
CA ARG A 276 -5.34 -8.66 13.61
C ARG A 276 -4.12 -7.75 13.74
N PHE A 277 -4.36 -6.47 13.89
CA PHE A 277 -3.33 -5.47 14.12
C PHE A 277 -3.14 -5.31 15.62
N THR A 278 -1.91 -5.44 16.08
CA THR A 278 -1.52 -5.26 17.48
C THR A 278 -0.50 -4.15 17.57
N SER A 279 -0.70 -3.19 18.48
CA SER A 279 0.28 -2.14 18.73
C SER A 279 1.59 -2.73 19.25
N LEU A 280 2.72 -2.06 19.03
CA LEU A 280 4.04 -2.58 19.45
C LEU A 280 4.15 -2.84 20.95
N ASP A 281 3.52 -2.00 21.76
CA ASP A 281 3.40 -2.11 23.22
C ASP A 281 2.28 -3.08 23.67
N ASN A 282 1.51 -3.65 22.74
CA ASN A 282 0.33 -4.48 22.95
C ASN A 282 -0.83 -3.80 23.73
N SER A 283 -0.83 -2.47 23.85
CA SER A 283 -1.91 -1.72 24.51
C SER A 283 -3.21 -1.68 23.71
N LEU A 284 -3.13 -1.81 22.38
CA LEU A 284 -4.28 -1.73 21.48
C LEU A 284 -4.24 -2.86 20.45
N ARG A 285 -5.41 -3.43 20.19
CA ARG A 285 -5.61 -4.41 19.12
C ARG A 285 -6.89 -4.11 18.36
N PHE A 286 -6.84 -4.22 17.04
CA PHE A 286 -8.03 -4.18 16.21
C PHE A 286 -7.96 -5.25 15.13
N ALA A 287 -9.13 -5.65 14.63
CA ALA A 287 -9.24 -6.58 13.52
C ALA A 287 -9.89 -5.89 12.33
N GLN A 288 -9.39 -6.20 11.13
CA GLN A 288 -9.97 -5.80 9.85
C GLN A 288 -10.25 -7.06 9.04
N MET A 289 -11.51 -7.28 8.68
CA MET A 289 -11.98 -8.41 7.87
C MET A 289 -12.43 -7.91 6.50
N PHE A 290 -12.08 -8.66 5.47
CA PHE A 290 -12.58 -8.45 4.12
C PHE A 290 -13.13 -9.75 3.53
N ALA A 291 -14.12 -9.62 2.66
CA ALA A 291 -14.74 -10.73 1.99
C ALA A 291 -15.16 -10.35 0.58
N VAL A 292 -14.63 -11.09 -0.40
CA VAL A 292 -15.04 -11.05 -1.81
C VAL A 292 -15.47 -12.46 -2.24
N PRO A 293 -16.53 -13.03 -1.66
CA PRO A 293 -16.96 -14.40 -1.90
C PRO A 293 -17.48 -14.60 -3.32
N TYR A 294 -17.39 -15.85 -3.80
CA TYR A 294 -17.82 -16.18 -5.17
C TYR A 294 -19.34 -16.01 -5.37
N PHE A 295 -20.14 -16.48 -4.42
CA PHE A 295 -21.61 -16.54 -4.54
C PHE A 295 -22.38 -15.57 -3.63
N GLN A 296 -21.72 -14.95 -2.66
CA GLN A 296 -22.36 -14.03 -1.72
C GLN A 296 -21.98 -12.58 -2.04
N ASP A 297 -22.63 -11.64 -1.36
CA ASP A 297 -22.25 -10.24 -1.43
C ASP A 297 -20.88 -10.02 -0.76
N ASN A 298 -20.09 -9.14 -1.37
CA ASN A 298 -18.86 -8.63 -0.83
C ASN A 298 -19.14 -7.84 0.46
N GLY A 299 -18.17 -7.79 1.35
CA GLY A 299 -18.30 -7.02 2.57
C GLY A 299 -17.01 -6.90 3.34
N THR A 300 -17.08 -6.09 4.38
CA THR A 300 -15.99 -5.87 5.31
C THR A 300 -16.55 -5.72 6.73
N ASN A 301 -15.65 -5.81 7.70
CA ASN A 301 -15.94 -5.57 9.10
C ASN A 301 -14.65 -5.14 9.82
N ILE A 302 -14.81 -4.35 10.87
CA ILE A 302 -13.71 -3.81 11.65
C ILE A 302 -14.13 -3.67 13.12
N CYS A 303 -13.25 -4.00 14.06
CA CYS A 303 -13.53 -3.85 15.49
C CYS A 303 -12.26 -3.74 16.32
N VAL A 304 -12.37 -3.15 17.52
CA VAL A 304 -11.35 -3.24 18.57
C VAL A 304 -11.48 -4.59 19.28
N LEU A 305 -10.36 -5.25 19.53
CA LEU A 305 -10.32 -6.55 20.22
C LEU A 305 -10.05 -6.36 21.71
N LYS A 306 -10.94 -6.90 22.55
CA LYS A 306 -10.82 -6.81 24.02
C LYS A 306 -9.97 -7.93 24.61
N ASP A 307 -10.01 -9.09 23.99
CA ASP A 307 -9.32 -10.30 24.47
C ASP A 307 -8.21 -10.74 23.51
N SER A 308 -7.22 -11.44 24.05
CA SER A 308 -6.14 -12.08 23.28
C SER A 308 -6.54 -13.43 22.70
N SER A 309 -7.80 -13.63 22.28
CA SER A 309 -8.18 -14.91 21.68
C SER A 309 -7.36 -15.12 20.41
N ASP A 310 -6.57 -16.18 20.39
CA ASP A 310 -5.69 -16.52 19.26
C ASP A 310 -6.40 -17.32 18.17
N ASP A 311 -7.71 -17.59 18.33
CA ASP A 311 -8.50 -18.28 17.31
C ASP A 311 -8.95 -17.30 16.21
N MET A 312 -8.06 -17.09 15.24
CA MET A 312 -8.31 -16.25 14.07
C MET A 312 -9.45 -16.76 13.18
N SER A 313 -9.71 -18.07 13.16
CA SER A 313 -10.82 -18.66 12.40
C SER A 313 -12.17 -18.30 13.03
N LYS A 314 -12.26 -18.38 14.36
CA LYS A 314 -13.45 -17.94 15.09
C LYS A 314 -13.66 -16.42 14.98
N LEU A 315 -12.58 -15.65 15.04
CA LEU A 315 -12.63 -14.20 14.82
C LEU A 315 -13.16 -13.89 13.41
N PHE A 316 -12.62 -14.55 12.38
CA PHE A 316 -13.08 -14.42 11.00
C PHE A 316 -14.58 -14.68 10.89
N ARG A 317 -15.07 -15.83 11.40
CA ARG A 317 -16.50 -16.19 11.32
C ARG A 317 -17.40 -15.15 12.00
N THR A 318 -17.03 -14.74 13.21
CA THR A 318 -17.77 -13.72 13.98
C THR A 318 -17.89 -12.41 13.21
N MET A 319 -16.79 -11.97 12.59
CA MET A 319 -16.77 -10.75 11.78
C MET A 319 -17.51 -10.92 10.46
N TYR A 320 -17.39 -12.09 9.82
CA TYR A 320 -17.98 -12.42 8.53
C TYR A 320 -19.50 -12.44 8.57
N ASP A 321 -20.08 -13.05 9.60
CA ASP A 321 -21.53 -13.15 9.77
C ASP A 321 -22.18 -11.77 9.96
N ASN A 322 -21.37 -10.79 10.41
CA ASN A 322 -21.78 -9.42 10.59
C ASN A 322 -21.24 -8.48 9.50
N LYS A 323 -20.72 -8.98 8.38
CA LYS A 323 -20.13 -8.12 7.32
C LYS A 323 -21.15 -7.17 6.69
N ALA A 324 -20.68 -6.04 6.20
CA ALA A 324 -21.47 -5.11 5.39
C ALA A 324 -20.58 -4.38 4.37
N VAL A 325 -21.19 -3.69 3.40
CA VAL A 325 -20.45 -2.84 2.45
C VAL A 325 -19.68 -1.74 3.19
N ARG A 326 -20.26 -1.20 4.26
CA ARG A 326 -19.62 -0.27 5.18
C ARG A 326 -19.88 -0.68 6.63
N LYS A 327 -18.85 -0.62 7.45
CA LYS A 327 -18.91 -0.75 8.90
C LYS A 327 -18.26 0.44 9.57
N ASP A 328 -19.00 1.01 10.51
CA ASP A 328 -18.51 2.01 11.45
C ASP A 328 -18.57 1.37 12.85
N TYR A 329 -17.48 1.49 13.60
CA TYR A 329 -17.33 0.91 14.93
C TYR A 329 -16.73 1.98 15.85
N THR A 330 -17.21 2.07 17.08
CA THR A 330 -16.69 3.00 18.08
C THR A 330 -16.64 2.31 19.42
N ASP A 331 -15.44 2.23 20.00
CA ASP A 331 -15.20 1.61 21.30
C ASP A 331 -13.88 2.09 21.88
N GLN A 332 -13.77 2.14 23.21
CA GLN A 332 -12.56 2.54 23.94
C GLN A 332 -11.94 3.87 23.49
N GLY A 333 -12.76 4.82 23.02
CA GLY A 333 -12.28 6.10 22.50
C GLY A 333 -11.66 6.03 21.10
N PHE A 334 -11.75 4.89 20.41
CA PHE A 334 -11.35 4.75 19.02
C PHE A 334 -12.57 4.70 18.09
N LYS A 335 -12.46 5.36 16.94
CA LYS A 335 -13.40 5.31 15.82
C LYS A 335 -12.76 4.57 14.66
N LEU A 336 -13.39 3.47 14.27
CA LEU A 336 -12.94 2.60 13.19
C LEU A 336 -14.00 2.60 12.08
N THR A 337 -13.55 2.69 10.84
CA THR A 337 -14.43 2.63 9.66
C THR A 337 -13.84 1.68 8.65
N SER A 338 -14.66 0.89 7.97
CA SER A 338 -14.22 0.00 6.91
C SER A 338 -15.26 -0.07 5.81
N THR A 339 -14.85 0.14 4.56
CA THR A 339 -15.75 0.25 3.41
C THR A 339 -15.19 -0.50 2.21
N VAL A 340 -16.01 -1.35 1.60
CA VAL A 340 -15.79 -1.86 0.24
C VAL A 340 -16.59 -1.06 -0.78
N ASN A 341 -16.12 -0.98 -2.02
CA ASN A 341 -16.74 -0.15 -3.06
C ASN A 341 -18.11 -0.67 -3.52
N ASP A 342 -18.37 -1.97 -3.47
CA ASP A 342 -19.63 -2.55 -3.97
C ASP A 342 -19.93 -3.89 -3.29
N ALA A 343 -21.20 -4.15 -3.00
CA ALA A 343 -21.69 -5.46 -2.55
C ALA A 343 -21.53 -6.54 -3.63
N ARG A 344 -21.49 -6.14 -4.90
CA ARG A 344 -21.42 -7.06 -6.05
C ARG A 344 -20.24 -6.76 -6.93
N GLY A 345 -19.95 -7.70 -7.83
CA GLY A 345 -18.81 -7.63 -8.72
C GLY A 345 -17.57 -8.29 -8.13
N GLY A 346 -16.45 -8.07 -8.80
CA GLY A 346 -15.30 -8.93 -8.65
C GLY A 346 -13.95 -8.30 -8.43
N VAL A 347 -13.87 -7.00 -8.64
CA VAL A 347 -12.68 -6.20 -8.38
C VAL A 347 -13.11 -5.21 -7.31
N VAL A 348 -12.71 -5.52 -6.07
CA VAL A 348 -13.19 -4.81 -4.88
C VAL A 348 -12.07 -3.94 -4.32
N ALA A 349 -12.36 -2.66 -4.13
CA ALA A 349 -11.50 -1.75 -3.39
C ALA A 349 -12.02 -1.64 -1.95
N CYS A 350 -11.12 -1.66 -0.98
CA CYS A 350 -11.41 -1.53 0.44
C CYS A 350 -10.64 -0.35 1.04
N ILE A 351 -11.30 0.50 1.84
CA ILE A 351 -10.62 1.45 2.73
C ILE A 351 -11.07 1.19 4.15
N ALA A 352 -10.11 0.90 5.01
CA ALA A 352 -10.27 0.84 6.45
C ALA A 352 -9.51 1.99 7.10
N SER A 353 -9.98 2.43 8.27
CA SER A 353 -9.33 3.47 9.05
C SER A 353 -9.56 3.23 10.53
N ILE A 354 -8.55 3.51 11.34
CA ILE A 354 -8.63 3.65 12.79
C ILE A 354 -8.21 5.07 13.17
N SER A 355 -8.95 5.69 14.08
CA SER A 355 -8.69 7.03 14.61
C SER A 355 -9.03 7.10 16.10
N LYS A 356 -8.38 8.00 16.83
CA LYS A 356 -8.70 8.33 18.22
C LYS A 356 -9.65 9.55 18.25
#